data_AF-A0A8J7HIN5-F1
#
_entry.id   AF-A0A8J7HIN5-F1
#
_cell.length_a   1.000
_cell.length_b   1.000
_cell.length_c   1.000
_cell.angle_alpha   90.00
_cell.angle_beta   90.00
_cell.angle_gamma   90.00
#
_symmetry.space_group_name_H-M   'P 1'
#
loop_
_entity.id
_entity.type
_entity.pdbx_description
1 polymer ?
#
loop_
_entity_poly.entity_id
_entity_poly.type
_entity_poly.pdbx_seq_one_letter_code
_entity_poly.pdbx_strand_id
1 'polypeptide(L)'
;MKRSHLVKAAMIVLLSCGSLGIISGSFFLKKAFSSTNEPELITDTARYSEIRHQLWSNNNQIKYFPDQIPSDAKNVRIAYSPGFLQGGSYFQIRLKQSPEKIQKLLSQYRNIAQRKYIGGSTNDHANLPNGVPTTFFYTSDSPAESFPVSYEILVLDAQDRGTPGFKWNHGNSHGVAINNSTSEIVYWTEQW
;
A
#
# COMPACT_ATOMS: atom_id res chain seq x y z
N MET A 1 10.10 -59.00 -33.93
CA MET A 1 9.12 -58.58 -32.90
C MET A 1 9.19 -57.08 -32.68
N LYS A 2 8.02 -56.45 -32.57
CA LYS A 2 7.68 -55.02 -32.67
C LYS A 2 8.25 -54.15 -31.52
N ARG A 3 9.44 -53.57 -31.66
CA ARG A 3 10.01 -52.61 -30.67
C ARG A 3 10.47 -51.25 -31.21
N SER A 4 10.18 -50.91 -32.48
CA SER A 4 10.71 -49.69 -33.11
C SER A 4 9.75 -48.50 -33.11
N HIS A 5 8.44 -48.72 -33.21
CA HIS A 5 7.47 -47.63 -33.39
C HIS A 5 6.99 -46.99 -32.07
N LEU A 6 6.90 -47.77 -30.99
CA LEU A 6 6.47 -47.27 -29.67
C LEU A 6 7.49 -46.34 -29.02
N VAL A 7 8.79 -46.61 -29.17
CA VAL A 7 9.87 -45.77 -28.62
C VAL A 7 9.96 -44.43 -29.37
N LYS A 8 9.76 -44.43 -30.69
CA LYS A 8 9.69 -43.20 -31.49
C LYS A 8 8.46 -42.36 -31.16
N ALA A 9 7.29 -42.98 -30.95
CA ALA A 9 6.08 -42.27 -30.53
C ALA A 9 6.23 -41.65 -29.13
N ALA A 10 6.82 -42.37 -28.17
CA ALA A 10 7.06 -41.85 -26.82
C ALA A 10 8.04 -40.67 -26.79
N MET A 11 9.11 -40.69 -27.60
CA MET A 11 10.04 -39.55 -27.70
C MET A 11 9.42 -38.31 -28.33
N ILE A 12 8.54 -38.46 -29.33
CA ILE A 12 7.84 -37.33 -29.95
C ILE A 12 6.86 -36.68 -28.96
N VAL A 13 6.16 -37.48 -28.14
CA VAL A 13 5.26 -36.99 -27.08
C VAL A 13 6.05 -36.29 -25.97
N LEU A 14 7.18 -36.83 -25.54
CA LEU A 14 8.04 -36.21 -24.51
C LEU A 14 8.66 -34.87 -24.98
N LEU A 15 9.10 -34.79 -26.24
CA LEU A 15 9.63 -33.55 -26.82
C LEU A 15 8.54 -32.50 -27.06
N SER A 16 7.30 -32.91 -27.38
CA SER A 16 6.18 -31.98 -27.60
C SER A 16 5.51 -31.51 -26.30
N CYS A 17 5.52 -32.33 -25.23
CA CYS A 17 5.09 -31.91 -23.89
C CYS A 17 6.09 -30.94 -23.22
N GLY A 18 7.39 -31.03 -23.53
CA GLY A 18 8.40 -30.06 -23.07
C GLY A 18 8.17 -28.64 -23.60
N SER A 19 7.71 -28.51 -24.85
CA SER A 19 7.45 -27.20 -25.47
C SER A 19 6.17 -26.50 -25.00
N LEU A 20 5.15 -27.23 -24.55
CA LEU A 20 3.89 -26.65 -24.04
C LEU A 20 3.99 -26.23 -22.56
N GLY A 21 4.89 -26.86 -21.78
CA GLY A 21 5.19 -26.46 -20.41
C GLY A 21 5.97 -25.14 -20.31
N ILE A 22 6.74 -24.79 -21.33
CA ILE A 22 7.56 -23.57 -21.31
C ILE A 22 6.68 -22.32 -21.51
N ILE A 23 5.69 -22.33 -22.40
CA ILE A 23 4.87 -21.14 -22.66
C ILE A 23 3.90 -20.85 -21.51
N SER A 24 3.29 -21.91 -20.94
CA SER A 24 2.41 -21.79 -19.76
C SER A 24 3.20 -21.45 -18.50
N GLY A 25 4.31 -22.14 -18.24
CA GLY A 25 5.21 -21.85 -17.13
C GLY A 25 5.78 -20.43 -17.20
N SER A 26 6.14 -19.93 -18.38
CA SER A 26 6.65 -18.56 -18.56
C SER A 26 5.62 -17.48 -18.24
N PHE A 27 4.33 -17.72 -18.51
CA PHE A 27 3.27 -16.75 -18.19
C PHE A 27 2.98 -16.74 -16.68
N PHE A 28 2.93 -17.90 -16.03
CA PHE A 28 2.77 -17.98 -14.58
C PHE A 28 4.02 -17.48 -13.82
N LEU A 29 5.22 -17.77 -14.31
CA LEU A 29 6.47 -17.19 -13.80
C LEU A 29 6.48 -15.68 -14.04
N LYS A 30 6.10 -15.17 -15.21
CA LYS A 30 5.97 -13.72 -15.42
C LYS A 30 4.95 -13.09 -14.48
N LYS A 31 3.82 -13.72 -14.15
CA LYS A 31 2.87 -13.17 -13.17
C LYS A 31 3.39 -13.24 -11.73
N ALA A 32 4.20 -14.25 -11.40
CA ALA A 32 4.87 -14.40 -10.10
C ALA A 32 6.17 -13.58 -9.96
N PHE A 33 6.75 -13.10 -11.06
CA PHE A 33 7.92 -12.24 -11.11
C PHE A 33 7.58 -10.78 -11.52
N SER A 34 6.43 -10.52 -12.13
CA SER A 34 5.87 -9.17 -12.36
C SER A 34 5.13 -8.63 -11.15
N SER A 35 5.04 -9.39 -10.06
CA SER A 35 4.93 -8.84 -8.72
C SER A 35 6.27 -8.20 -8.34
N THR A 36 6.75 -7.29 -9.18
CA THR A 36 7.89 -6.45 -8.88
C THR A 36 7.54 -5.66 -7.63
N ASN A 37 8.38 -5.80 -6.61
CA ASN A 37 8.30 -5.18 -5.27
C ASN A 37 8.41 -3.64 -5.28
N GLU A 38 8.16 -3.02 -6.43
CA GLU A 38 8.21 -1.57 -6.58
C GLU A 38 6.85 -0.99 -6.17
N PRO A 39 6.83 0.11 -5.41
CA PRO A 39 5.63 0.89 -5.19
C PRO A 39 4.92 1.18 -6.51
N GLU A 40 3.83 0.46 -6.78
CA GLU A 40 3.02 0.74 -7.95
C GLU A 40 2.15 1.95 -7.61
N LEU A 41 2.46 3.10 -8.22
CA LEU A 41 1.53 4.23 -8.23
C LEU A 41 0.34 3.86 -9.10
N ILE A 42 -0.70 3.37 -8.46
CA ILE A 42 -1.95 2.99 -9.09
C ILE A 42 -2.75 4.27 -9.34
N THR A 43 -2.81 4.66 -10.61
CA THR A 43 -3.71 5.75 -11.05
C THR A 43 -5.09 5.24 -11.43
N ASP A 44 -5.25 3.93 -11.59
CA ASP A 44 -6.55 3.30 -11.82
C ASP A 44 -7.39 3.28 -10.54
N THR A 45 -8.32 4.22 -10.46
CA THR A 45 -9.28 4.33 -9.35
C THR A 45 -10.17 3.10 -9.16
N ALA A 46 -10.34 2.26 -10.19
CA ALA A 46 -11.14 1.04 -10.09
C ALA A 46 -10.55 0.04 -9.07
N ARG A 47 -9.22 0.04 -8.92
CA ARG A 47 -8.51 -0.80 -7.95
C ARG A 47 -8.75 -0.37 -6.50
N TYR A 48 -9.27 0.83 -6.25
CA TYR A 48 -9.60 1.27 -4.89
C TYR A 48 -10.58 0.32 -4.20
N SER A 49 -11.67 -0.01 -4.90
CA SER A 49 -12.73 -0.85 -4.37
C SER A 49 -12.21 -2.26 -4.08
N GLU A 50 -11.44 -2.81 -5.01
CA GLU A 50 -10.76 -4.10 -4.84
C GLU A 50 -9.83 -4.10 -3.63
N ILE A 51 -8.91 -3.12 -3.53
CA ILE A 51 -7.94 -3.06 -2.45
C ILE A 51 -8.65 -2.91 -1.09
N ARG A 52 -9.59 -1.96 -0.99
CA ARG A 52 -10.26 -1.65 0.27
C ARG A 52 -11.15 -2.80 0.76
N HIS A 53 -11.90 -3.44 -0.13
CA HIS A 53 -12.94 -4.39 0.26
C HIS A 53 -12.53 -5.85 0.14
N GLN A 54 -11.46 -6.17 -0.60
CA GLN A 54 -11.06 -7.55 -0.87
C GLN A 54 -9.61 -7.84 -0.46
N LEU A 55 -8.67 -6.94 -0.76
CA LEU A 55 -7.24 -7.23 -0.56
C LEU A 55 -6.71 -6.82 0.81
N TRP A 56 -7.21 -5.74 1.40
CA TRP A 56 -6.83 -5.34 2.75
C TRP A 56 -7.62 -6.12 3.80
N SER A 57 -6.96 -7.00 4.53
CA SER A 57 -7.62 -7.97 5.42
C SER A 57 -8.16 -7.35 6.73
N ASN A 58 -7.56 -6.24 7.20
CA ASN A 58 -7.90 -5.65 8.49
C ASN A 58 -8.73 -4.37 8.36
N ASN A 59 -10.05 -4.51 8.42
CA ASN A 59 -11.01 -3.40 8.32
C ASN A 59 -10.81 -2.30 9.38
N ASN A 60 -10.27 -2.62 10.55
CA ASN A 60 -10.05 -1.61 11.59
C ASN A 60 -8.99 -0.58 11.22
N GLN A 61 -8.01 -0.96 10.38
CA GLN A 61 -6.94 -0.08 9.94
C GLN A 61 -7.37 0.85 8.81
N ILE A 62 -8.38 0.45 8.04
CA ILE A 62 -8.95 1.24 6.95
C ILE A 62 -10.31 1.84 7.29
N LYS A 63 -10.73 1.81 8.56
CA LYS A 63 -12.06 2.29 8.99
C LYS A 63 -12.32 3.77 8.68
N TYR A 64 -11.26 4.57 8.56
CA TYR A 64 -11.35 5.99 8.22
C TYR A 64 -11.17 6.26 6.73
N PHE A 65 -10.82 5.24 5.93
CA PHE A 65 -10.80 5.36 4.48
C PHE A 65 -12.25 5.47 3.99
N PRO A 66 -12.51 6.33 2.98
CA PRO A 66 -13.86 6.47 2.46
C PRO A 66 -14.36 5.12 1.90
N ASP A 67 -15.64 4.79 2.04
CA ASP A 67 -16.13 3.49 1.52
C ASP A 67 -16.00 3.37 -0.01
N GLN A 68 -16.12 4.49 -0.69
CA GLN A 68 -15.90 4.69 -2.12
C GLN A 68 -15.16 6.01 -2.33
N ILE A 69 -14.42 6.14 -3.43
CA ILE A 69 -13.84 7.43 -3.80
C ILE A 69 -14.99 8.44 -3.97
N PRO A 70 -14.97 9.57 -3.23
CA PRO A 70 -16.01 10.58 -3.36
C PRO A 70 -16.14 11.07 -4.80
N SER A 71 -17.36 11.21 -5.33
CA SER A 71 -17.58 11.60 -6.72
C SER A 71 -17.06 13.00 -7.06
N ASP A 72 -16.89 13.84 -6.04
CA ASP A 72 -16.32 15.18 -6.13
C ASP A 72 -14.79 15.21 -5.95
N ALA A 73 -14.16 14.06 -5.70
CA ALA A 73 -12.72 13.96 -5.48
C ALA A 73 -11.94 14.25 -6.77
N LYS A 74 -10.85 15.00 -6.64
CA LYS A 74 -9.92 15.32 -7.72
C LYS A 74 -8.53 14.76 -7.43
N ASN A 75 -7.72 14.60 -8.47
CA ASN A 75 -6.32 14.18 -8.39
C ASN A 75 -6.11 12.91 -7.54
N VAL A 76 -6.97 11.92 -7.73
CA VAL A 76 -6.88 10.67 -6.98
C VAL A 76 -5.60 9.93 -7.37
N ARG A 77 -4.85 9.47 -6.36
CA ARG A 77 -3.66 8.64 -6.47
C ARG A 77 -3.74 7.55 -5.42
N ILE A 78 -3.42 6.32 -5.82
CA ILE A 78 -3.43 5.17 -4.93
C ILE A 78 -2.04 4.54 -4.95
N ALA A 79 -1.56 4.11 -3.80
CA ALA A 79 -0.36 3.28 -3.69
C ALA A 79 -0.70 2.10 -2.78
N TYR A 80 -0.31 0.90 -3.19
CA TYR A 80 -0.60 -0.33 -2.47
C TYR A 80 0.52 -1.35 -2.63
N SER A 81 0.93 -1.94 -1.51
CA SER A 81 1.80 -3.11 -1.48
C SER A 81 1.20 -4.17 -0.55
N PRO A 82 0.93 -5.40 -1.03
CA PRO A 82 0.30 -6.46 -0.24
C PRO A 82 1.17 -7.03 0.89
N GLY A 83 2.44 -6.61 1.02
CA GLY A 83 3.41 -7.24 1.90
C GLY A 83 3.85 -8.62 1.40
N PHE A 84 5.16 -8.90 1.43
CA PHE A 84 5.70 -10.19 1.02
C PHE A 84 6.91 -10.56 1.87
N LEU A 85 6.95 -11.82 2.35
CA LEU A 85 7.97 -12.34 3.27
C LEU A 85 8.12 -11.49 4.54
N GLN A 86 9.28 -10.85 4.73
CA GLN A 86 9.58 -9.95 5.86
C GLN A 86 9.30 -8.48 5.53
N GLY A 87 8.80 -8.18 4.32
CA GLY A 87 8.44 -6.83 3.91
C GLY A 87 7.05 -6.45 4.41
N GLY A 88 6.93 -5.24 4.95
CA GLY A 88 5.66 -4.66 5.38
C GLY A 88 4.65 -4.47 4.24
N SER A 89 3.40 -4.23 4.61
CA SER A 89 2.31 -3.89 3.69
C SER A 89 1.85 -2.45 3.92
N TYR A 90 1.44 -1.79 2.85
CA TYR A 90 0.88 -0.44 2.96
C TYR A 90 -0.26 -0.22 1.98
N PHE A 91 -1.14 0.70 2.35
CA PHE A 91 -2.17 1.21 1.49
C PHE A 91 -2.33 2.71 1.73
N GLN A 92 -2.23 3.48 0.65
CA GLN A 92 -2.34 4.93 0.67
C GLN A 92 -3.27 5.42 -0.45
N ILE A 93 -4.18 6.33 -0.12
CA ILE A 93 -4.97 7.07 -1.11
C ILE A 93 -4.84 8.56 -0.85
N ARG A 94 -4.42 9.30 -1.88
CA ARG A 94 -4.36 10.76 -1.90
C ARG A 94 -5.45 11.29 -2.81
N LEU A 95 -6.18 12.30 -2.34
CA LEU A 95 -7.23 12.95 -3.09
C LEU A 95 -7.43 14.40 -2.65
N LYS A 96 -8.00 15.21 -3.53
CA LYS A 96 -8.44 16.57 -3.24
C LYS A 96 -9.95 16.65 -3.10
N GLN A 97 -10.41 17.48 -2.16
CA GLN A 97 -11.84 17.82 -2.00
C GLN A 97 -12.02 19.33 -1.89
N SER A 98 -13.25 19.78 -1.66
CA SER A 98 -13.50 21.20 -1.41
C SER A 98 -12.73 21.69 -0.15
N PRO A 99 -12.28 22.95 -0.12
CA PRO A 99 -11.58 23.51 1.04
C PRO A 99 -12.38 23.36 2.35
N GLU A 100 -13.69 23.55 2.29
CA GLU A 100 -14.59 23.46 3.45
C GLU A 100 -14.61 22.02 4.00
N LYS A 101 -14.64 21.03 3.11
CA LYS A 101 -14.62 19.61 3.49
C LYS A 101 -13.28 19.22 4.11
N ILE A 102 -12.17 19.69 3.54
CA ILE A 102 -10.83 19.42 4.07
C ILE A 102 -10.63 20.09 5.43
N GLN A 103 -11.07 21.33 5.60
CA GLN A 103 -11.00 22.02 6.88
C GLN A 103 -11.82 21.30 7.97
N LYS A 104 -13.01 20.79 7.62
CA LYS A 104 -13.83 19.98 8.51
C LYS A 104 -13.14 18.66 8.88
N LEU A 105 -12.59 17.94 7.90
CA LEU A 105 -11.84 16.70 8.12
C LEU A 105 -10.61 16.94 9.00
N LEU A 106 -9.86 18.02 8.75
CA LEU A 106 -8.71 18.40 9.56
C LEU A 106 -9.10 18.61 11.02
N SER A 107 -10.19 19.34 11.25
CA SER A 107 -10.71 19.61 12.59
C SER A 107 -11.16 18.32 13.28
N GLN A 108 -11.88 17.45 12.55
CA GLN A 108 -12.31 16.15 13.04
C GLN A 108 -11.13 15.27 13.43
N TYR A 109 -10.16 15.07 12.54
CA TYR A 109 -9.04 14.16 12.78
C TYR A 109 -8.08 14.70 13.85
N ARG A 110 -7.90 16.02 13.96
CA ARG A 110 -7.13 16.62 15.07
C ARG A 110 -7.70 16.27 16.44
N ASN A 111 -9.01 16.08 16.56
CA ASN A 111 -9.68 15.78 17.82
C ASN A 111 -9.52 14.31 18.24
N ILE A 112 -9.31 13.41 17.28
CA ILE A 112 -9.23 11.97 17.55
C ILE A 112 -7.83 11.37 17.34
N ALA A 113 -6.88 12.14 16.81
CA ALA A 113 -5.52 11.68 16.59
C ALA A 113 -4.80 11.43 17.92
N GLN A 114 -4.17 10.25 18.01
CA GLN A 114 -3.30 9.88 19.12
C GLN A 114 -1.98 10.65 19.06
N ARG A 115 -1.46 10.91 17.84
CA ARG A 115 -0.22 11.67 17.60
C ARG A 115 -0.36 12.61 16.42
N LYS A 116 0.44 13.68 16.42
CA LYS A 116 0.46 14.72 15.39
C LYS A 116 1.90 15.06 15.01
N TYR A 117 2.17 15.16 13.72
CA TYR A 117 3.47 15.56 13.16
C TYR A 117 3.28 16.57 12.02
N ILE A 118 4.37 17.25 11.63
CA ILE A 118 4.39 18.22 10.54
C ILE A 118 5.44 17.78 9.51
N GLY A 119 5.00 17.51 8.28
CA GLY A 119 5.84 16.93 7.24
C GLY A 119 6.54 15.64 7.66
N GLY A 120 7.61 15.28 6.96
CA GLY A 120 8.47 14.13 7.30
C GLY A 120 7.95 12.79 6.83
N SER A 121 8.66 11.74 7.23
CA SER A 121 8.42 10.33 6.88
C SER A 121 8.38 9.47 8.14
N THR A 122 8.09 8.19 7.98
CA THR A 122 8.11 7.23 9.10
C THR A 122 9.47 7.20 9.84
N ASN A 123 10.58 7.37 9.12
CA ASN A 123 11.92 7.42 9.70
C ASN A 123 12.11 8.65 10.60
N ASP A 124 11.55 9.79 10.22
CA ASP A 124 11.63 11.02 11.02
C ASP A 124 10.80 10.86 12.30
N HIS A 125 9.58 10.35 12.16
CA HIS A 125 8.62 10.27 13.25
C HIS A 125 8.96 9.21 14.29
N ALA A 126 9.44 8.04 13.86
CA ALA A 126 9.81 6.94 14.75
C ALA A 126 11.03 7.26 15.61
N ASN A 127 11.95 8.10 15.12
CA ASN A 127 13.17 8.49 15.81
C ASN A 127 12.97 9.60 16.87
N LEU A 128 11.79 10.22 16.95
CA LEU A 128 11.46 11.19 17.99
C LEU A 128 11.28 10.51 19.36
N PRO A 129 11.45 11.24 20.48
CA PRO A 129 11.11 10.73 21.80
C PRO A 129 9.65 10.26 21.87
N ASN A 130 9.45 8.99 22.24
CA ASN A 130 8.15 8.31 22.19
C ASN A 130 7.47 8.31 20.82
N GLY A 131 8.24 8.49 19.73
CA GLY A 131 7.77 8.49 18.36
C GLY A 131 7.03 7.22 17.98
N VAL A 132 6.09 7.37 17.03
CA VAL A 132 5.37 6.25 16.42
C VAL A 132 5.70 6.24 14.93
N PRO A 133 6.00 5.07 14.32
CA PRO A 133 6.11 4.95 12.89
C PRO A 133 4.81 5.37 12.21
N THR A 134 4.96 6.13 11.13
CA THR A 134 3.87 6.55 10.25
C THR A 134 4.07 5.89 8.89
N THR A 135 3.65 6.53 7.81
CA THR A 135 3.89 6.09 6.43
C THR A 135 5.00 6.89 5.76
N PHE A 136 5.52 6.37 4.64
CA PHE A 136 6.20 7.17 3.62
C PHE A 136 5.17 7.81 2.68
N PHE A 137 5.57 8.85 1.94
CA PHE A 137 4.67 9.54 1.01
C PHE A 137 4.61 8.83 -0.36
N TYR A 138 4.13 7.59 -0.40
CA TYR A 138 4.09 6.74 -1.61
C TYR A 138 3.28 7.32 -2.78
N THR A 139 2.31 8.18 -2.49
CA THR A 139 1.51 8.84 -3.52
C THR A 139 2.10 10.18 -3.98
N SER A 140 3.30 10.54 -3.52
CA SER A 140 4.04 11.76 -3.88
C SER A 140 4.35 11.82 -5.38
N ASP A 141 4.37 13.04 -5.94
CA ASP A 141 4.86 13.29 -7.30
C ASP A 141 6.40 13.43 -7.34
N SER A 142 7.06 13.40 -6.18
CA SER A 142 8.50 13.51 -5.98
C SER A 142 9.09 12.21 -5.43
N PRO A 143 10.32 11.84 -5.83
CA PRO A 143 11.00 10.63 -5.34
C PRO A 143 11.37 10.69 -3.84
N ALA A 144 11.22 11.83 -3.17
CA ALA A 144 11.69 12.01 -1.80
C ALA A 144 10.90 11.24 -0.71
N GLU A 145 9.83 10.51 -1.06
CA GLU A 145 8.99 9.67 -0.17
C GLU A 145 8.63 10.27 1.21
N SER A 146 8.70 11.60 1.35
CA SER A 146 8.51 12.32 2.60
C SER A 146 7.47 13.41 2.41
N PHE A 147 6.61 13.62 3.40
CA PHE A 147 5.62 14.67 3.35
C PHE A 147 6.28 16.05 3.46
N PRO A 148 5.91 17.01 2.61
CA PRO A 148 6.30 18.41 2.81
C PRO A 148 5.76 18.96 4.14
N VAL A 149 6.43 19.98 4.69
CA VAL A 149 6.02 20.66 5.95
C VAL A 149 4.62 21.31 5.91
N SER A 150 4.00 21.40 4.73
CA SER A 150 2.62 21.86 4.56
C SER A 150 1.58 20.80 4.94
N TYR A 151 2.00 19.57 5.21
CA TYR A 151 1.16 18.50 5.70
C TYR A 151 1.18 18.41 7.22
N GLU A 152 0.00 18.23 7.80
CA GLU A 152 -0.16 17.74 9.16
C GLU A 152 -0.50 16.25 9.12
N ILE A 153 0.35 15.43 9.74
CA ILE A 153 0.20 13.98 9.80
C ILE A 153 -0.46 13.64 11.13
N LEU A 154 -1.62 13.02 11.07
CA LEU A 154 -2.49 12.69 12.19
C LEU A 154 -2.57 11.18 12.30
N VAL A 155 -1.87 10.62 13.30
CA VAL A 155 -1.90 9.18 13.58
C VAL A 155 -3.15 8.87 14.40
N LEU A 156 -4.03 8.05 13.85
CA LEU A 156 -5.34 7.76 14.46
C LEU A 156 -5.29 6.53 15.37
N ASP A 157 -4.43 5.58 15.04
CA ASP A 157 -4.06 4.47 15.93
C ASP A 157 -2.67 3.95 15.57
N ALA A 158 -1.95 3.45 16.56
CA ALA A 158 -0.67 2.76 16.37
C ALA A 158 -0.53 1.65 17.41
N GLN A 159 -0.20 0.44 16.96
CA GLN A 159 -0.05 -0.73 17.80
C GLN A 159 1.35 -1.30 17.62
N ASP A 160 2.14 -1.16 18.69
CA ASP A 160 3.44 -1.82 18.80
C ASP A 160 3.22 -3.32 19.09
N ARG A 161 3.88 -4.18 18.30
CA ARG A 161 3.91 -5.64 18.53
C ARG A 161 5.34 -6.15 18.70
N GLY A 162 6.29 -5.24 18.89
CA GLY A 162 7.68 -5.53 19.12
C GLY A 162 7.93 -6.02 20.54
N THR A 163 9.20 -6.33 20.81
CA THR A 163 9.67 -6.74 22.14
C THR A 163 10.39 -5.57 22.82
N PRO A 164 10.57 -5.60 24.16
CA PRO A 164 11.42 -4.62 24.84
C PRO A 164 12.80 -4.52 24.16
N GLY A 165 13.23 -3.31 23.82
CA GLY A 165 14.47 -3.05 23.06
C GLY A 165 14.32 -3.06 21.53
N PHE A 166 13.23 -3.60 21.00
CA PHE A 166 12.91 -3.68 19.56
C PHE A 166 11.46 -3.27 19.30
N LYS A 167 11.12 -2.04 19.69
CA LYS A 167 9.79 -1.47 19.46
C LYS A 167 9.48 -1.41 17.97
N TRP A 168 8.20 -1.51 17.65
CA TRP A 168 7.61 -1.37 16.32
C TRP A 168 7.90 -2.49 15.33
N ASN A 169 8.71 -3.48 15.71
CA ASN A 169 8.82 -4.69 14.92
C ASN A 169 7.45 -5.40 14.86
N HIS A 170 7.00 -5.75 13.66
CA HIS A 170 5.68 -6.34 13.43
C HIS A 170 4.47 -5.47 13.83
N GLY A 171 4.69 -4.16 14.00
CA GLY A 171 3.67 -3.20 14.40
C GLY A 171 2.72 -2.82 13.25
N ASN A 172 1.75 -1.97 13.57
CA ASN A 172 0.93 -1.32 12.55
C ASN A 172 0.52 0.07 13.01
N SER A 173 0.30 0.97 12.06
CA SER A 173 -0.32 2.26 12.33
C SER A 173 -1.11 2.74 11.13
N HIS A 174 -2.07 3.63 11.38
CA HIS A 174 -2.88 4.22 10.34
C HIS A 174 -3.30 5.63 10.71
N GLY A 175 -3.62 6.42 9.69
CA GLY A 175 -4.07 7.78 9.91
C GLY A 175 -4.34 8.55 8.64
N VAL A 176 -4.22 9.86 8.76
CA VAL A 176 -4.34 10.78 7.63
C VAL A 176 -3.19 11.78 7.62
N ALA A 177 -2.82 12.26 6.45
CA ALA A 177 -2.00 13.46 6.30
C ALA A 177 -2.82 14.50 5.52
N ILE A 178 -2.93 15.72 6.04
CA ILE A 178 -3.78 16.76 5.46
C ILE A 178 -2.96 17.99 5.16
N ASN A 179 -3.09 18.47 3.92
CA ASN A 179 -2.59 19.77 3.51
C ASN A 179 -3.77 20.70 3.24
N ASN A 180 -4.02 21.60 4.20
CA ASN A 180 -5.16 22.50 4.16
C ASN A 180 -5.08 23.51 3.01
N SER A 181 -3.89 24.01 2.66
CA SER A 181 -3.74 25.05 1.63
C SER A 181 -3.99 24.53 0.22
N THR A 182 -3.76 23.25 -0.03
CA THR A 182 -4.02 22.60 -1.32
C THR A 182 -5.31 21.77 -1.35
N SER A 183 -6.05 21.75 -0.24
CA SER A 183 -7.27 20.96 -0.05
C SER A 183 -7.05 19.46 -0.35
N GLU A 184 -5.94 18.93 0.14
CA GLU A 184 -5.49 17.56 -0.11
C GLU A 184 -5.50 16.75 1.19
N ILE A 185 -5.96 15.51 1.10
CA ILE A 185 -5.92 14.52 2.17
C ILE A 185 -5.33 13.22 1.65
N VAL A 186 -4.50 12.61 2.48
CA VAL A 186 -3.89 11.30 2.25
C VAL A 186 -4.35 10.39 3.38
N TYR A 187 -5.10 9.35 3.06
CA TYR A 187 -5.40 8.26 3.99
C TYR A 187 -4.32 7.21 3.87
N TRP A 188 -3.82 6.70 4.99
CA TRP A 188 -2.72 5.74 4.97
C TRP A 188 -2.87 4.69 6.07
N THR A 189 -2.36 3.50 5.78
CA THR A 189 -2.17 2.41 6.72
C THR A 189 -0.89 1.65 6.38
N GLU A 190 -0.21 1.19 7.43
CA GLU A 190 1.06 0.48 7.37
C GLU A 190 1.02 -0.73 8.29
N GLN A 191 1.65 -1.82 7.87
CA GLN A 191 1.97 -2.96 8.70
C GLN A 191 3.43 -3.33 8.45
N TRP A 192 4.20 -3.51 9.52
CA TRP A 192 5.59 -3.98 9.48
C TRP A 192 5.69 -5.41 10.03
#